data_AF-A0A357D4N0-F1
#
_entry.id   AF-A0A357D4N0-F1
#
_cell.length_a   1.000
_cell.length_b   1.000
_cell.length_c   1.000
_cell.angle_alpha   90.00
_cell.angle_beta   90.00
_cell.angle_gamma   90.00
#
_symmetry.space_group_name_H-M   'P 1'
#
loop_
_entity.id
_entity.type
_entity.pdbx_description
1 polymer ?
#
loop_
_entity_poly.entity_id
_entity_poly.type
_entity_poly.pdbx_seq_one_letter_code
_entity_poly.pdbx_strand_id
1 'polypeptide(L)'
;GDDIGTVKIPQLLREKTGKRLDFHHVAGGYFAEDLSQYKMVIHCGACMLNQREMEYRQIFAVENGVPMVNYGIILAYVHGILDRALQPFAKELKKTKEEI
;
A
#
# COMPACT_ATOMS: atom_id res chain seq x y z
N GLY A 1 16.63 -12.40 -4.41
CA GLY A 1 16.93 -10.98 -4.16
C GLY A 1 16.21 -10.58 -2.89
N ASP A 2 16.88 -9.84 -2.00
CA ASP A 2 16.34 -9.57 -0.65
C ASP A 2 15.44 -8.34 -0.55
N ASP A 3 15.32 -7.55 -1.62
CA ASP A 3 14.54 -6.33 -1.62
C ASP A 3 13.04 -6.59 -1.45
N ILE A 4 12.46 -5.98 -0.43
CA ILE A 4 11.06 -6.21 -0.05
C ILE A 4 10.11 -5.64 -1.11
N GLY A 5 10.39 -4.44 -1.62
CA GLY A 5 9.48 -3.68 -2.47
C GLY A 5 9.45 -4.16 -3.92
N THR A 6 10.61 -4.52 -4.48
CA THR A 6 10.79 -4.83 -5.90
C THR A 6 10.87 -6.33 -6.19
N VAL A 7 11.12 -7.17 -5.18
CA VAL A 7 11.24 -8.63 -5.34
C VAL A 7 10.18 -9.37 -4.53
N LYS A 8 10.21 -9.26 -3.19
CA LYS A 8 9.39 -10.11 -2.32
C LYS A 8 7.89 -9.81 -2.46
N ILE A 9 7.47 -8.55 -2.33
CA ILE A 9 6.05 -8.18 -2.47
C ILE A 9 5.49 -8.56 -3.85
N PRO A 10 6.16 -8.22 -4.99
CA PRO A 10 5.69 -8.65 -6.30
C PRO A 10 5.55 -10.16 -6.45
N GLN A 11 6.50 -10.94 -5.90
CA GLN A 11 6.43 -12.40 -5.90
C GLN A 11 5.23 -12.91 -5.08
N LEU A 12 5.12 -12.48 -3.82
CA LEU A 12 4.04 -12.91 -2.92
C LEU A 12 2.66 -12.56 -3.46
N LEU A 13 2.49 -11.40 -4.09
CA LEU A 13 1.21 -11.02 -4.70
C LEU A 13 0.87 -11.88 -5.91
N ARG A 14 1.84 -12.22 -6.76
CA ARG A 14 1.62 -13.15 -7.88
C ARG A 14 1.21 -14.54 -7.37
N GLU A 15 1.91 -15.05 -6.36
CA GLU A 15 1.60 -16.35 -5.73
C GLU A 15 0.22 -16.35 -5.07
N LYS A 16 -0.10 -15.31 -4.29
CA LYS A 16 -1.37 -15.18 -3.57
C LYS A 16 -2.57 -15.06 -4.52
N THR A 17 -2.42 -14.33 -5.62
CA THR A 17 -3.54 -14.00 -6.54
C THR A 17 -3.64 -14.93 -7.74
N GLY A 18 -2.56 -15.62 -8.11
CA GLY A 18 -2.45 -16.38 -9.36
C GLY A 18 -2.47 -15.51 -10.63
N LYS A 19 -2.36 -14.17 -10.50
CA LYS A 19 -2.46 -13.23 -11.62
C LYS A 19 -1.08 -12.79 -12.12
N ARG A 20 -1.01 -12.50 -13.42
CA ARG A 20 0.11 -11.76 -14.00
C ARG A 20 -0.09 -10.27 -13.73
N LEU A 21 0.61 -9.77 -12.72
CA LEU A 21 0.59 -8.36 -12.33
C LEU A 21 1.79 -7.63 -12.95
N ASP A 22 1.54 -6.43 -13.46
CA ASP A 22 2.57 -5.51 -13.94
C ASP A 22 2.93 -4.52 -12.82
N PHE A 23 4.22 -4.34 -12.57
CA PHE A 23 4.74 -3.55 -11.46
C PHE A 23 5.70 -2.48 -11.96
N HIS A 24 5.32 -1.22 -11.75
CA HIS A 24 6.18 -0.07 -11.96
C HIS A 24 6.75 0.38 -10.61
N HIS A 25 8.05 0.64 -10.56
CA HIS A 25 8.74 1.01 -9.34
C HIS A 25 9.23 2.46 -9.43
N VAL A 26 8.94 3.24 -8.39
CA VAL A 26 9.41 4.62 -8.22
C VAL A 26 10.10 4.73 -6.86
N ALA A 27 11.18 5.50 -6.78
CA ALA A 27 11.98 5.67 -5.57
C ALA A 27 12.33 7.14 -5.33
N GLY A 28 12.52 7.51 -4.06
CA GLY A 28 12.89 8.85 -3.64
C GLY A 28 11.69 9.80 -3.44
N GLY A 29 11.97 11.10 -3.55
CA GLY A 29 10.97 12.16 -3.40
C GLY A 29 9.95 12.22 -4.54
N TYR A 30 10.28 11.64 -5.70
CA TYR A 30 9.40 11.63 -6.86
C TYR A 30 8.21 10.68 -6.65
N PHE A 31 7.01 11.20 -6.86
CA PHE A 31 5.77 10.45 -6.91
C PHE A 31 5.19 10.60 -8.31
N ALA A 32 4.61 9.54 -8.86
CA ALA A 32 4.17 9.54 -10.26
C ALA A 32 3.13 10.64 -10.51
N GLU A 33 3.34 11.44 -11.57
CA GLU A 33 2.47 12.56 -11.94
C GLU A 33 1.10 12.12 -12.47
N ASP A 34 1.00 10.88 -12.96
CA ASP A 34 -0.26 10.30 -13.42
C ASP A 34 -0.45 8.89 -12.83
N LEU A 35 -1.44 8.78 -11.94
CA LEU A 35 -1.82 7.52 -11.33
C LEU A 35 -2.96 6.80 -12.04
N SER A 36 -3.65 7.43 -13.00
CA SER A 36 -4.88 6.92 -13.63
C SER A 36 -4.70 5.57 -14.33
N GLN A 37 -3.47 5.27 -14.76
CA GLN A 37 -3.08 4.00 -15.36
C GLN A 37 -2.96 2.84 -14.36
N TYR A 38 -2.85 3.11 -13.06
CA TYR A 38 -2.64 2.10 -12.02
C TYR A 38 -3.92 1.71 -11.31
N LYS A 39 -3.98 0.46 -10.85
CA LYS A 39 -5.10 -0.06 -10.04
C LYS A 39 -4.89 0.09 -8.53
N MET A 40 -3.63 0.28 -8.10
CA MET A 40 -3.25 0.40 -6.69
C MET A 40 -1.83 0.94 -6.57
N VAL A 41 -1.57 1.72 -5.53
CA VAL A 41 -0.22 2.10 -5.09
C VAL A 41 0.17 1.23 -3.89
N ILE A 42 1.38 0.66 -3.92
CA ILE A 42 1.98 -0.02 -2.78
C ILE A 42 3.18 0.80 -2.32
N HIS A 43 3.06 1.45 -1.17
CA HIS A 43 4.04 2.37 -0.63
C HIS A 43 4.93 1.72 0.44
N CYS A 44 6.18 2.14 0.53
CA CYS A 44 7.07 1.71 1.60
C CYS A 44 6.60 2.25 2.97
N GLY A 45 7.32 1.91 4.04
CA GLY A 45 7.05 2.42 5.39
C GLY A 45 7.32 3.92 5.59
N ALA A 46 7.70 4.65 4.55
CA ALA A 46 7.89 6.11 4.57
C ALA A 46 8.92 6.63 5.59
N CYS A 47 9.87 5.79 6.02
CA CYS A 47 10.85 6.16 7.05
C CYS A 47 11.73 7.37 6.72
N MET A 48 11.83 7.73 5.44
CA MET A 48 12.63 8.86 4.95
C MET A 48 11.78 10.08 4.54
N LEU A 49 10.44 10.02 4.68
CA LEU A 49 9.54 11.11 4.29
C LEU A 49 9.02 11.85 5.52
N ASN A 50 8.73 13.14 5.36
CA ASN A 50 8.01 13.89 6.38
C ASN A 50 6.48 13.68 6.26
N GLN A 51 5.76 14.15 7.27
CA GLN A 51 4.30 14.02 7.34
C GLN A 51 3.60 14.66 6.14
N ARG A 52 4.01 15.87 5.73
CA ARG A 52 3.39 16.61 4.63
C ARG A 52 3.56 15.88 3.29
N GLU A 53 4.73 15.30 3.05
CA GLU A 53 4.98 14.49 1.85
C GLU A 53 4.09 13.24 1.81
N MET A 54 3.91 12.57 2.95
CA MET A 54 3.04 11.40 3.05
C MET A 54 1.56 11.74 2.90
N GLU A 55 1.10 12.84 3.49
CA GLU A 55 -0.27 13.34 3.34
C GLU A 55 -0.56 13.72 1.90
N TYR A 56 0.36 14.45 1.24
CA TYR A 56 0.24 14.77 -0.18
C TYR A 56 0.07 13.53 -1.05
N ARG A 57 0.90 12.50 -0.86
CA ARG A 57 0.79 11.24 -1.63
C ARG A 57 -0.55 10.53 -1.42
N GLN A 58 -1.05 10.51 -0.19
CA GLN A 58 -2.35 9.90 0.14
C GLN A 58 -3.51 10.66 -0.50
N ILE A 59 -3.53 12.00 -0.35
CA ILE A 59 -4.56 12.86 -0.96
C ILE A 59 -4.54 12.70 -2.48
N PHE A 60 -3.36 12.77 -3.10
CA PHE A 60 -3.21 12.64 -4.54
C PHE A 60 -3.71 11.28 -5.06
N ALA A 61 -3.44 10.18 -4.34
CA ALA A 61 -3.95 8.86 -4.70
C ALA A 61 -5.48 8.81 -4.60
N VAL A 62 -6.06 9.36 -3.54
CA VAL A 62 -7.52 9.45 -3.33
C VAL A 62 -8.20 10.28 -4.42
N GLU A 63 -7.65 11.46 -4.76
CA GLU A 63 -8.18 12.34 -5.80
C GLU A 63 -8.17 11.69 -7.18
N ASN A 64 -7.19 10.82 -7.46
CA ASN A 64 -7.13 10.03 -8.68
C ASN A 64 -7.96 8.73 -8.62
N GLY A 65 -8.64 8.46 -7.50
CA GLY A 65 -9.43 7.24 -7.32
C GLY A 65 -8.60 5.96 -7.25
N VAL A 66 -7.31 6.06 -6.91
CA VAL A 66 -6.39 4.92 -6.85
C VAL A 66 -6.11 4.56 -5.39
N PRO A 67 -6.47 3.34 -4.93
CA PRO A 67 -6.22 2.93 -3.56
C PRO A 67 -4.72 2.84 -3.27
N MET A 68 -4.32 3.28 -2.08
CA MET A 68 -2.94 3.24 -1.61
C MET A 68 -2.85 2.39 -0.34
N VAL A 69 -1.90 1.45 -0.33
CA VAL A 69 -1.59 0.58 0.82
C VAL A 69 -0.10 0.59 1.09
N ASN A 70 0.33 0.18 2.28
CA ASN A 70 1.75 0.09 2.61
C ASN A 70 2.27 -1.35 2.67
N TYR A 71 3.59 -1.51 2.70
CA TYR A 71 4.27 -2.81 2.76
C TYR A 71 3.79 -3.66 3.94
N GLY A 72 3.62 -3.06 5.12
CA GLY A 72 3.19 -3.79 6.31
C GLY A 72 1.80 -4.41 6.16
N ILE A 73 0.84 -3.64 5.64
CA ILE A 73 -0.52 -4.11 5.39
C ILE A 73 -0.54 -5.22 4.32
N ILE A 74 0.21 -5.04 3.23
CA ILE A 74 0.29 -6.05 2.17
C ILE A 74 0.93 -7.34 2.67
N LEU A 75 2.04 -7.26 3.42
CA LEU A 75 2.70 -8.43 4.00
C LEU A 75 1.78 -9.16 4.99
N ALA A 76 1.10 -8.42 5.87
CA ALA A 76 0.14 -9.01 6.79
C ALA A 76 -1.03 -9.69 6.07
N TYR A 77 -1.52 -9.09 4.97
CA TYR A 77 -2.57 -9.67 4.13
C TYR A 77 -2.13 -10.97 3.45
N VAL A 78 -0.98 -10.97 2.77
CA VAL A 78 -0.52 -12.17 2.03
C VAL A 78 -0.22 -13.34 2.98
N HIS A 79 0.32 -13.05 4.16
CA HIS A 79 0.59 -14.05 5.21
C HIS A 79 -0.64 -14.45 6.04
N GLY A 80 -1.81 -13.82 5.84
CA GLY A 80 -3.04 -14.18 6.56
C GLY A 80 -3.06 -13.76 8.03
N ILE A 81 -2.30 -12.74 8.41
CA ILE A 81 -2.22 -12.22 9.78
C ILE A 81 -2.79 -10.80 9.93
N LEU A 82 -3.39 -10.25 8.88
CA LEU A 82 -3.92 -8.88 8.87
C LEU A 82 -4.93 -8.63 9.99
N ASP A 83 -5.91 -9.52 10.18
CA ASP A 83 -6.94 -9.38 11.22
C ASP A 83 -6.32 -9.33 12.62
N ARG A 84 -5.31 -10.17 12.86
CA ARG A 84 -4.56 -10.18 14.12
C ARG A 84 -3.76 -8.88 14.30
N ALA A 85 -3.10 -8.40 13.24
CA ALA A 85 -2.33 -7.16 13.28
C ALA A 85 -3.20 -5.93 13.54
N LEU A 86 -4.46 -5.97 13.07
CA LEU A 86 -5.44 -4.91 13.25
C LEU A 86 -6.22 -5.01 14.58
N GLN A 87 -6.15 -6.13 15.29
CA GLN A 87 -6.88 -6.35 16.54
C GLN A 87 -6.70 -5.24 17.59
N PRO A 88 -5.50 -4.64 17.80
CA PRO A 88 -5.34 -3.53 18.73
C PRO A 88 -6.17 -2.28 18.38
N PHE A 89 -6.52 -2.12 17.10
CA PHE A 89 -7.26 -0.99 16.54
C PHE A 89 -8.75 -1.32 16.29
N ALA A 90 -9.26 -2.40 16.89
CA ALA A 90 -10.61 -2.90 16.62
C ALA A 90 -11.72 -1.89 16.98
N LYS A 91 -11.49 -0.93 17.88
CA LYS A 91 -12.47 0.10 18.23
C LYS A 91 -12.56 1.17 17.16
N GLU A 92 -11.42 1.60 16.65
CA GLU A 92 -11.26 2.62 15.61
C GLU A 92 -11.85 2.12 14.29
N LEU A 93 -11.58 0.86 13.93
CA LEU A 93 -12.08 0.24 12.71
C LEU A 93 -13.61 0.12 12.65
N LYS A 94 -14.29 0.05 13.80
CA LYS A 94 -15.78 0.03 13.85
C LYS A 94 -16.36 1.39 13.48
N LYS A 95 -15.77 2.49 14.00
CA LYS A 95 -16.22 3.86 13.71
C LYS A 95 -16.16 4.18 12.22
N THR A 96 -15.05 3.83 11.57
CA THR A 96 -14.86 4.12 10.13
C THR A 96 -15.86 3.42 9.21
N LYS A 97 -16.40 2.26 9.61
CA LYS A 97 -17.43 1.54 8.82
C LYS A 97 -18.84 2.13 8.99
N GLU A 98 -19.06 2.93 10.02
CA GLU A 98 -20.34 3.59 10.30
C GLU A 98 -20.38 5.00 9.67
N GLU A 99 -19.22 5.54 9.30
CA GLU A 99 -19.02 6.88 8.72
C GLU A 99 -18.86 6.87 7.19
N ILE A 100 -18.83 5.69 6.55
CA ILE A 100 -18.77 5.49 5.08
C ILE A 100 -20.09 4.90 4.58
#